data_AF-A0A2M8NL86-F1
#
_entry.id   AF-A0A2M8NL86-F1
#
_cell.length_a   1.000
_cell.length_b   1.000
_cell.length_c   1.000
_cell.angle_alpha   90.00
_cell.angle_beta   90.00
_cell.angle_gamma   90.00
#
_symmetry.space_group_name_H-M   'P 1'
#
loop_
_entity.id
_entity.type
_entity.pdbx_description
1 polymer ?
#
loop_
_entity_poly.entity_id
_entity_poly.type
_entity_poly.pdbx_seq_one_letter_code
_entity_poly.pdbx_strand_id
1 'polypeptide(L)'
;MERRITDDIEELKRVLPPLINQRLDELGNLDDLLEIVLDLGRRPTARYTTGEIELSDEEVSRYELDAMVEGIGSFDADNRAGMERTLHRISAIRNRRGEVVGLTCRVGRAVYGTIDIIQDL
;
A
#
# COMPACT_ATOMS: atom_id res chain seq x y z
N MET A 1 -20.93 -3.92 9.37
CA MET A 1 -20.22 -5.11 9.91
C MET A 1 -18.85 -5.13 9.23
N GLU A 2 -18.03 -4.10 9.48
CA GLU A 2 -16.79 -3.81 8.73
C GLU A 2 -15.48 -4.10 9.48
N ARG A 3 -15.58 -4.62 10.72
CA ARG A 3 -14.49 -4.61 11.73
C ARG A 3 -13.17 -5.32 11.38
N ARG A 4 -12.97 -5.89 10.18
CA ARG A 4 -11.71 -6.56 9.80
C ARG A 4 -10.94 -5.90 8.66
N ILE A 5 -11.54 -4.98 7.90
CA ILE A 5 -10.77 -4.18 6.92
C ILE A 5 -9.85 -3.20 7.66
N THR A 6 -10.32 -2.69 8.80
CA THR A 6 -9.64 -1.70 9.62
C THR A 6 -8.53 -2.26 10.52
N ASP A 7 -8.58 -3.53 10.92
CA ASP A 7 -7.59 -4.08 11.88
C ASP A 7 -6.20 -4.29 11.25
N ASP A 8 -6.12 -4.56 9.94
CA ASP A 8 -4.84 -4.82 9.25
C ASP A 8 -4.19 -3.55 8.63
N ILE A 9 -4.95 -2.46 8.45
CA ILE A 9 -4.42 -1.22 7.85
C ILE A 9 -3.35 -0.57 8.71
N GLU A 10 -3.43 -0.74 10.03
CA GLU A 10 -2.46 -0.21 10.98
C GLU A 10 -1.08 -0.85 10.79
N GLU A 11 -0.99 -2.10 10.35
CA GLU A 11 0.29 -2.68 9.97
C GLU A 11 0.87 -2.00 8.73
N LEU A 12 0.01 -1.66 7.76
CA LEU A 12 0.46 -0.98 6.54
C LEU A 12 0.94 0.43 6.88
N LYS A 13 0.24 1.13 7.76
CA LYS A 13 0.63 2.46 8.21
C LYS A 13 2.01 2.49 8.87
N ARG A 14 2.44 1.40 9.53
CA ARG A 14 3.78 1.35 10.15
C ARG A 14 4.94 1.45 9.16
N VAL A 15 4.74 1.06 7.91
CA VAL A 15 5.78 1.13 6.87
C VAL A 15 5.69 2.41 6.03
N LEU A 16 4.63 3.19 6.18
CA LEU A 16 4.43 4.43 5.43
C LEU A 16 5.07 5.63 6.14
N PRO A 17 5.52 6.65 5.38
CA PRO A 17 6.00 7.89 5.97
C PRO A 17 4.93 8.56 6.84
N PRO A 18 5.30 9.25 7.94
CA PRO A 18 4.34 9.89 8.84
C PRO A 18 3.37 10.87 8.15
N LEU A 19 3.87 11.63 7.17
CA LEU A 19 3.05 12.57 6.40
C LEU A 19 1.94 11.86 5.61
N ILE A 20 2.27 10.69 5.03
CA ILE A 20 1.30 9.88 4.29
C ILE A 20 0.23 9.33 5.23
N ASN A 21 0.63 8.83 6.40
CA ASN A 21 -0.32 8.35 7.41
C ASN A 21 -1.27 9.45 7.87
N GLN A 22 -0.73 10.64 8.17
CA GLN A 22 -1.55 11.78 8.55
C GLN A 22 -2.58 12.11 7.47
N ARG A 23 -2.17 12.15 6.20
CA ARG A 23 -3.07 12.47 5.09
C ARG A 23 -4.16 11.42 4.91
N LEU A 24 -3.82 10.14 5.05
CA LEU A 24 -4.80 9.05 4.98
C LEU A 24 -5.84 9.15 6.12
N ASP A 25 -5.39 9.49 7.33
CA ASP A 25 -6.25 9.66 8.49
C ASP A 25 -7.19 10.87 8.32
N GLU A 26 -6.71 11.96 7.73
CA GLU A 26 -7.53 13.14 7.40
C GLU A 26 -8.61 12.85 6.33
N LEU A 27 -8.31 11.99 5.35
CA LEU A 27 -9.27 11.59 4.32
C LEU A 27 -10.37 10.68 4.86
N GLY A 28 -10.06 9.86 5.88
CA GLY A 28 -11.02 9.07 6.65
C GLY A 28 -11.75 7.95 5.86
N ASN A 29 -11.37 7.70 4.61
CA ASN A 29 -12.04 6.79 3.68
C ASN A 29 -11.23 5.51 3.42
N LEU A 30 -10.59 4.96 4.46
CA LEU A 30 -9.74 3.77 4.38
C LEU A 30 -10.49 2.54 3.85
N ASP A 31 -11.80 2.45 4.08
CA ASP A 31 -12.65 1.36 3.58
C ASP A 31 -12.76 1.33 2.06
N ASP A 32 -12.46 2.44 1.37
CA ASP A 32 -12.42 2.52 -0.10
C ASP A 32 -11.01 2.46 -0.68
N LEU A 33 -9.98 2.49 0.18
CA LEU A 33 -8.58 2.48 -0.24
C LEU A 33 -8.20 1.13 -0.86
N LEU A 34 -7.64 1.17 -2.08
CA LEU A 34 -7.22 0.01 -2.85
C LEU A 34 -5.70 -0.14 -2.81
N GLU A 35 -4.97 0.91 -3.12
CA GLU A 35 -3.51 0.90 -3.10
C GLU A 35 -2.91 2.29 -2.88
N ILE A 36 -1.69 2.33 -2.37
CA ILE A 36 -0.84 3.52 -2.26
C ILE A 36 0.36 3.32 -3.18
N VAL A 37 0.60 4.29 -4.05
CA VAL A 37 1.68 4.30 -5.03
C VAL A 37 2.69 5.37 -4.66
N LEU A 38 3.96 4.96 -4.55
CA LEU A 38 5.10 5.80 -4.16
C LEU A 38 6.21 5.60 -5.18
N ASP A 39 6.26 6.43 -6.21
CA ASP A 39 7.27 6.34 -7.27
C ASP A 39 8.27 7.48 -7.15
N LEU A 40 9.57 7.17 -7.28
CA LEU A 40 10.65 8.15 -7.21
C LEU A 40 10.43 9.30 -8.20
N GLY A 41 10.43 10.54 -7.70
CA GLY A 41 10.21 11.74 -8.51
C GLY A 41 8.75 11.92 -8.94
N ARG A 42 7.79 11.31 -8.23
CA ARG A 42 6.35 11.53 -8.42
C ARG A 42 5.68 11.81 -7.11
N ARG A 43 4.55 12.53 -7.15
CA ARG A 43 3.70 12.73 -5.98
C ARG A 43 3.12 11.39 -5.52
N PRO A 44 3.16 11.09 -4.21
CA PRO A 44 2.55 9.88 -3.68
C PRO A 44 1.04 9.91 -3.90
N THR A 45 0.44 8.78 -4.26
CA THR A 45 -0.97 8.72 -4.64
C THR A 45 -1.69 7.58 -3.93
N ALA A 46 -2.86 7.86 -3.36
CA ALA A 46 -3.81 6.85 -2.91
C ALA A 46 -4.86 6.61 -3.99
N ARG A 47 -5.10 5.34 -4.30
CA ARG A 47 -6.17 4.90 -5.19
C ARG A 47 -7.31 4.32 -4.41
N TYR A 48 -8.51 4.78 -4.72
CA TYR A 48 -9.78 4.38 -4.14
C TYR A 48 -10.67 3.75 -5.21
N THR A 49 -11.76 3.12 -4.78
CA THR A 49 -12.82 2.59 -5.66
C THR A 49 -13.43 3.64 -6.59
N THR A 50 -13.38 4.91 -6.20
CA THR A 50 -14.02 6.04 -6.88
C THR A 50 -13.06 6.99 -7.59
N GLY A 51 -11.74 6.80 -7.46
CA GLY A 51 -10.74 7.70 -8.05
C GLY A 51 -9.39 7.63 -7.34
N GLU A 52 -8.54 8.61 -7.59
CA GLU A 52 -7.22 8.71 -6.97
C GLU A 52 -6.98 10.10 -6.38
N ILE A 53 -6.19 10.17 -5.31
CA ILE A 53 -5.92 11.38 -4.54
C ILE A 53 -4.41 11.47 -4.28
N GLU A 54 -3.81 12.62 -4.55
CA GLU A 54 -2.43 12.91 -4.16
C GLU A 54 -2.32 13.06 -2.64
N LEU A 55 -1.31 12.39 -2.06
CA LEU A 55 -1.10 12.33 -0.62
C LEU A 55 -0.11 13.39 -0.10
N SER A 56 0.61 14.03 -1.01
CA SER A 56 1.56 15.11 -0.73
C SER A 56 1.70 15.98 -1.99
N ASP A 57 2.03 17.26 -1.79
CA ASP A 57 2.45 18.16 -2.87
C ASP A 57 3.92 17.95 -3.27
N GLU A 58 4.68 17.26 -2.44
CA GLU A 58 6.09 16.91 -2.66
C GLU A 58 6.22 15.57 -3.39
N GLU A 59 7.25 15.47 -4.24
CA GLU A 59 7.60 14.23 -4.92
C GLU A 59 8.35 13.28 -3.97
N VAL A 60 8.10 11.98 -4.10
CA VAL A 60 8.82 10.95 -3.33
C VAL A 60 10.30 11.03 -3.64
N SER A 61 11.09 11.25 -2.60
CA SER A 61 12.54 11.32 -2.70
C SER A 61 13.20 9.94 -2.62
N ARG A 62 14.44 9.84 -3.11
CA ARG A 62 15.29 8.64 -2.98
C ARG A 62 15.46 8.25 -1.51
N TYR A 63 15.66 9.25 -0.65
CA TYR A 63 15.85 9.08 0.79
C TYR A 63 14.63 8.44 1.46
N GLU A 64 13.43 8.96 1.20
CA GLU A 64 12.20 8.38 1.74
C GLU A 64 11.99 6.95 1.25
N LEU A 65 12.22 6.71 -0.05
CA LEU A 65 12.07 5.38 -0.63
C LEU A 65 13.05 4.37 -0.03
N ASP A 66 14.30 4.76 0.19
CA ASP A 66 15.31 3.92 0.86
C ASP A 66 14.92 3.63 2.31
N ALA A 67 14.49 4.65 3.06
CA ALA A 67 14.07 4.49 4.45
C ALA A 67 12.85 3.54 4.57
N MET A 68 11.90 3.63 3.65
CA MET A 68 10.77 2.69 3.58
C MET A 68 11.22 1.27 3.26
N VAL A 69 12.09 1.10 2.26
CA VAL A 69 12.62 -0.23 1.90
C VAL A 69 13.39 -0.86 3.06
N GLU A 70 14.19 -0.08 3.79
CA GLU A 70 14.88 -0.53 4.99
C GLU A 70 13.89 -0.95 6.10
N GLY A 71 12.84 -0.15 6.33
CA GLY A 71 11.79 -0.45 7.32
C GLY A 71 10.94 -1.69 6.98
N ILE A 72 10.71 -1.95 5.69
CA ILE A 72 10.00 -3.14 5.20
C ILE A 72 10.89 -4.40 5.33
N GLY A 73 12.21 -4.26 5.17
CA GLY A 73 13.16 -5.35 5.25
C GLY A 73 13.23 -6.18 3.95
N SER A 74 13.13 -7.50 4.08
CA SER A 74 13.36 -8.43 2.95
C SER A 74 12.09 -8.67 2.14
N PHE A 75 12.16 -8.43 0.83
CA PHE A 75 11.15 -8.89 -0.11
C PHE A 75 11.39 -10.37 -0.45
N ASP A 76 10.31 -11.14 -0.61
CA ASP A 76 10.37 -12.54 -1.04
C ASP A 76 10.77 -12.68 -2.52
N ALA A 77 10.81 -13.92 -3.02
CA ALA A 77 11.20 -14.25 -4.38
C ALA A 77 10.26 -13.65 -5.45
N ASP A 78 9.02 -13.28 -5.10
CA ASP A 78 8.07 -12.60 -5.99
C ASP A 78 8.18 -11.08 -5.89
N ASN A 79 9.23 -10.58 -5.23
CA ASN A 79 9.46 -9.17 -4.98
C ASN A 79 8.30 -8.55 -4.17
N ARG A 80 7.71 -9.37 -3.29
CA ARG A 80 6.63 -9.01 -2.37
C ARG A 80 7.15 -9.04 -0.95
N ALA A 81 6.89 -7.99 -0.19
CA ALA A 81 6.91 -8.08 1.25
C ALA A 81 5.43 -8.24 1.67
N GLY A 82 5.08 -9.45 2.09
CA GLY A 82 3.86 -9.63 2.87
C GLY A 82 4.12 -9.12 4.28
N MET A 83 3.22 -8.32 4.83
CA MET A 83 3.25 -8.09 6.28
C MET A 83 2.71 -9.35 6.91
N GLU A 84 3.51 -10.00 7.76
CA GLU A 84 3.19 -11.32 8.32
C GLU A 84 1.75 -11.36 8.82
N ARG A 85 0.99 -12.40 8.43
CA ARG A 85 -0.40 -12.63 8.88
C ARG A 85 -1.44 -11.61 8.41
N THR A 86 -1.12 -10.73 7.46
CA THR A 86 -2.11 -9.86 6.79
C THR A 86 -2.33 -10.22 5.33
N LEU A 87 -3.42 -9.72 4.76
CA LEU A 87 -3.70 -9.82 3.32
C LEU A 87 -3.03 -8.72 2.49
N HIS A 88 -2.36 -7.77 3.14
CA HIS A 88 -1.70 -6.66 2.47
C HIS A 88 -0.48 -7.13 1.69
N ARG A 89 -0.17 -6.38 0.63
CA ARG A 89 0.97 -6.69 -0.21
C ARG A 89 1.74 -5.42 -0.55
N ILE A 90 3.03 -5.42 -0.26
CA ILE A 90 3.94 -4.38 -0.72
C ILE A 90 4.78 -4.94 -1.85
N SER A 91 4.79 -4.28 -3.00
CA SER A 91 5.56 -4.67 -4.19
C SER A 91 6.58 -3.59 -4.50
N ALA A 92 7.86 -3.97 -4.67
CA ALA A 92 8.89 -3.05 -5.10
C ALA A 92 8.91 -2.91 -6.62
N ILE A 93 8.94 -1.70 -7.14
CA ILE A 93 9.18 -1.42 -8.56
C ILE A 93 10.68 -1.21 -8.70
N ARG A 94 11.32 -2.01 -9.55
CA ARG A 94 12.78 -1.96 -9.75
C ARG A 94 13.13 -1.51 -11.16
N ASN A 95 14.21 -0.75 -11.28
CA ASN A 95 14.76 -0.40 -12.58
C ASN A 95 15.59 -1.57 -13.16
N ARG A 96 16.15 -1.38 -14.37
CA ARG A 96 16.98 -2.39 -15.06
C ARG A 96 18.27 -2.77 -14.32
N ARG A 97 18.70 -1.97 -13.35
CA ARG A 97 19.88 -2.23 -12.50
C ARG A 97 19.48 -2.97 -11.20
N GLY A 98 18.20 -3.24 -11.00
CA GLY A 98 17.69 -3.89 -9.79
C GLY A 98 17.41 -2.94 -8.62
N GLU A 99 17.64 -1.64 -8.79
CA GLU A 99 17.41 -0.63 -7.76
C GLU A 99 15.91 -0.38 -7.61
N VAL A 100 15.42 -0.29 -6.36
CA VAL A 100 14.03 0.09 -6.09
C VAL A 100 13.83 1.55 -6.51
N VAL A 101 12.85 1.81 -7.35
CA VAL A 101 12.46 3.13 -7.85
C VAL A 101 10.98 3.45 -7.57
N GLY A 102 10.26 2.52 -6.94
CA GLY A 102 8.94 2.78 -6.40
C GLY A 102 8.43 1.64 -5.53
N LEU A 103 7.33 1.90 -4.82
CA LEU A 103 6.61 0.94 -4.00
C LEU A 103 5.12 1.03 -4.34
N THR A 104 4.46 -0.14 -4.41
CA THR A 104 3.00 -0.23 -4.45
C THR A 104 2.52 -1.02 -3.25
N CYS A 105 1.78 -0.37 -2.37
CA CYS A 105 1.19 -0.94 -1.17
C CYS A 105 -0.30 -1.21 -1.41
N ARG A 106 -0.68 -2.47 -1.59
CA ARG A 106 -2.07 -2.89 -1.82
C ARG A 106 -2.77 -3.25 -0.53
N VAL A 107 -3.97 -2.72 -0.38
CA VAL A 107 -4.86 -2.98 0.76
C VAL A 107 -5.57 -4.32 0.53
N GLY A 108 -5.14 -5.36 1.26
CA GLY A 108 -5.85 -6.63 1.28
C GLY A 108 -7.12 -6.51 2.11
N ARG A 109 -8.19 -7.17 1.68
CA ARG A 109 -9.48 -7.16 2.38
C ARG A 109 -9.95 -8.60 2.60
N ALA A 110 -10.23 -8.95 3.85
CA ALA A 110 -10.87 -10.22 4.17
C ALA A 110 -12.38 -10.06 4.02
N VAL A 111 -12.94 -10.51 2.89
CA VAL A 111 -14.40 -10.60 2.71
C VAL A 111 -14.89 -11.91 3.33
N TYR A 112 -15.27 -11.88 4.60
CA TYR A 112 -16.05 -12.98 5.18
C TYR A 112 -17.52 -12.75 4.85
N GLY A 113 -18.05 -13.44 3.84
CA GLY A 113 -19.46 -13.32 3.48
C GLY A 113 -19.90 -13.76 2.09
N THR A 114 -19.08 -14.45 1.29
CA THR A 114 -19.54 -14.95 -0.01
C THR A 114 -18.93 -16.31 -0.31
N ILE A 115 -19.55 -17.35 0.27
CA ILE A 115 -19.63 -18.64 -0.42
C ILE A 115 -20.76 -18.47 -1.46
N ASP A 116 -20.62 -17.54 -2.40
CA ASP A 116 -21.25 -17.73 -3.70
C ASP A 116 -20.17 -18.31 -4.59
N ILE A 117 -20.32 -19.61 -4.71
CA ILE A 117 -19.71 -20.50 -5.67
C ILE A 117 -19.52 -19.75 -6.98
N ILE A 118 -18.29 -19.79 -7.51
CA ILE A 118 -17.98 -19.46 -8.90
C ILE A 118 -19.01 -20.16 -9.79
N GLN A 119 -19.96 -19.39 -10.35
CA GLN A 119 -20.60 -19.79 -11.59
C GLN A 119 -19.79 -19.19 -12.74
N ASP A 120 -19.12 -20.13 -13.40
CA ASP A 120 -18.52 -20.04 -14.72
C ASP A 120 -19.42 -19.25 -15.69
N LEU A 121 -18.81 -18.43 -16.55
CA LEU A 121 -19.42 -17.81 -17.72
C LEU A 121 -18.55 -18.10 -18.93
#